data_AF-A0A3B9HFP2-F1
#
_entry.id   AF-A0A3B9HFP2-F1
#
_cell.length_a   1.000
_cell.length_b   1.000
_cell.length_c   1.000
_cell.angle_alpha   90.00
_cell.angle_beta   90.00
_cell.angle_gamma   90.00
#
_symmetry.space_group_name_H-M   'P 1'
#
loop_
_entity.id
_entity.type
_entity.pdbx_description
1 polymer ?
#
loop_
_entity_poly.entity_id
_entity_poly.type
_entity_poly.pdbx_seq_one_letter_code
_entity_poly.pdbx_strand_id
1 'polypeptide(L)'
;ERREDSREIMHAKNHLAITAKAAMVPALDTPFFAFRDTEGLNEDSMFSRSIGYKGKFAIHPDQIQTINACFSPNEKEIEHARKIIEVFDEAARKGRGSTSLDGVVVDVPVVKRARALLDLAEDMKLLG
;
A
#
# COMPACT_ATOMS: atom_id res chain seq x y z
N GLU A 1 3.24 8.40 -27.02
CA GLU A 1 4.56 8.60 -26.40
C GLU A 1 4.36 8.66 -24.89
N ARG A 2 5.23 8.01 -24.10
CA ARG A 2 5.11 7.96 -22.63
C ARG A 2 5.77 9.20 -22.03
N ARG A 3 5.10 9.91 -21.12
CA ARG A 3 5.68 11.07 -20.44
C ARG A 3 6.38 10.63 -19.16
N GLU A 4 7.33 11.45 -18.70
CA GLU A 4 8.03 11.22 -17.42
C GLU A 4 7.04 11.19 -16.25
N ASP A 5 6.05 12.09 -16.24
CA ASP A 5 5.03 12.18 -15.19
C ASP A 5 3.88 11.16 -15.32
N SER A 6 3.89 10.32 -16.36
CA SER A 6 2.89 9.27 -16.63
C SER A 6 1.42 9.74 -16.61
N ARG A 7 1.15 11.05 -16.78
CA ARG A 7 -0.23 11.59 -16.69
C ARG A 7 -1.13 11.07 -17.81
N GLU A 8 -0.57 10.74 -18.96
CA GLU A 8 -1.28 10.20 -20.10
C GLU A 8 -1.93 8.83 -19.82
N ILE A 9 -1.41 8.07 -18.84
CA ILE A 9 -1.98 6.79 -18.42
C ILE A 9 -2.72 6.85 -17.08
N MET A 10 -2.88 8.04 -16.51
CA MET A 10 -3.48 8.24 -15.17
C MET A 10 -4.89 7.64 -15.07
N HIS A 11 -5.73 7.88 -16.08
CA HIS A 11 -7.08 7.32 -16.12
C HIS A 11 -7.05 5.79 -16.15
N ALA A 12 -6.21 5.21 -17.01
CA ALA A 12 -6.06 3.76 -17.12
C ALA A 12 -5.55 3.14 -15.81
N LYS A 13 -4.56 3.76 -15.15
CA LYS A 13 -4.03 3.29 -13.85
C LYS A 13 -5.13 3.23 -12.79
N ASN A 14 -5.89 4.32 -12.62
CA ASN A 14 -6.96 4.37 -11.64
C ASN A 14 -8.09 3.38 -11.96
N HIS A 15 -8.48 3.29 -13.23
CA HIS A 15 -9.53 2.36 -13.66
C HIS A 15 -9.13 0.90 -13.42
N LEU A 16 -7.87 0.54 -13.71
CA LEU A 16 -7.35 -0.80 -13.43
C LEU A 16 -7.35 -1.09 -11.93
N ALA A 17 -6.88 -0.17 -11.10
CA ALA A 17 -6.84 -0.37 -9.64
C ALA A 17 -8.24 -0.62 -9.05
N ILE A 18 -9.24 0.17 -9.48
CA ILE A 18 -10.64 0.00 -9.07
C ILE A 18 -11.19 -1.36 -9.53
N THR A 19 -10.98 -1.70 -10.80
CA THR A 19 -11.51 -2.93 -11.40
C THR A 19 -10.86 -4.17 -10.80
N ALA A 20 -9.53 -4.15 -10.60
CA ALA A 20 -8.79 -5.23 -9.96
C ALA A 20 -9.26 -5.45 -8.52
N LYS A 21 -9.50 -4.36 -7.76
CA LYS A 21 -10.06 -4.44 -6.41
C LYS A 21 -11.45 -5.05 -6.40
N ALA A 22 -12.32 -4.65 -7.32
CA ALA A 22 -13.66 -5.22 -7.46
C ALA A 22 -13.63 -6.71 -7.84
N ALA A 23 -12.67 -7.12 -8.67
CA ALA A 23 -12.44 -8.50 -9.07
C ALA A 23 -11.62 -9.33 -8.06
N MET A 24 -11.18 -8.74 -6.94
CA MET A 24 -10.34 -9.38 -5.92
C MET A 24 -9.01 -9.94 -6.46
N VAL A 25 -8.42 -9.29 -7.46
CA VAL A 25 -7.10 -9.63 -8.01
C VAL A 25 -6.09 -8.50 -7.76
N PRO A 26 -4.79 -8.80 -7.64
CA PRO A 26 -3.78 -7.76 -7.46
C PRO A 26 -3.59 -6.94 -8.75
N ALA A 27 -3.51 -5.62 -8.62
CA ALA A 27 -3.06 -4.74 -9.68
C ALA A 27 -1.52 -4.60 -9.63
N LEU A 28 -0.85 -4.85 -10.76
CA LEU A 28 0.59 -4.67 -10.93
C LEU A 28 0.86 -3.54 -11.93
N ASP A 29 1.73 -2.61 -11.55
CA ASP A 29 2.02 -1.44 -12.38
C ASP A 29 3.03 -1.77 -13.49
N THR A 30 2.91 -1.03 -14.57
CA THR A 30 3.78 -1.06 -15.75
C THR A 30 5.24 -0.75 -15.40
N PRO A 31 6.21 -1.16 -16.24
CA PRO A 31 7.62 -0.78 -16.05
C PRO A 31 7.85 0.72 -15.99
N PHE A 32 8.91 1.12 -15.28
CA PHE A 32 9.49 2.46 -15.35
C PHE A 32 10.78 2.40 -16.19
N PHE A 33 10.85 3.16 -17.28
CA PHE A 33 11.87 2.98 -18.31
C PHE A 33 13.20 3.69 -18.01
N ALA A 34 13.17 4.79 -17.27
CA ALA A 34 14.38 5.50 -16.85
C ALA A 34 15.06 4.76 -15.70
N PHE A 35 15.61 3.57 -15.95
CA PHE A 35 16.06 2.65 -14.89
C PHE A 35 17.21 3.16 -14.00
N ARG A 36 17.94 4.21 -14.44
CA ARG A 36 18.98 4.87 -13.65
C ARG A 36 18.43 5.99 -12.75
N ASP A 37 17.18 6.39 -12.97
CA ASP A 37 16.48 7.37 -12.16
C ASP A 37 15.75 6.68 -11.02
N THR A 38 16.49 6.45 -9.94
CA THR A 38 15.98 5.78 -8.74
C THR A 38 14.94 6.64 -8.00
N GLU A 39 15.07 7.97 -8.07
CA GLU A 39 14.16 8.91 -7.41
C GLU A 39 12.81 8.92 -8.13
N GLY A 40 12.80 9.11 -9.45
CA GLY A 40 11.58 9.02 -10.26
C GLY A 40 10.91 7.65 -10.15
N LEU A 41 11.68 6.56 -10.08
CA LEU A 41 11.14 5.22 -9.80
C LEU A 41 10.44 5.15 -8.44
N ASN A 42 11.02 5.76 -7.40
CA ASN A 42 10.43 5.78 -6.06
C ASN A 42 9.10 6.54 -6.08
N GLU A 43 9.08 7.74 -6.67
CA GLU A 43 7.88 8.57 -6.77
C GLU A 43 6.75 7.88 -7.54
N ASP A 44 7.01 7.31 -8.72
CA ASP A 44 6.00 6.60 -9.52
C ASP A 44 5.50 5.32 -8.83
N SER A 45 6.38 4.63 -8.10
CA SER A 45 6.01 3.43 -7.32
C SER A 45 5.15 3.80 -6.10
N MET A 46 5.52 4.85 -5.38
CA MET A 46 4.74 5.38 -4.24
C MET A 46 3.37 5.89 -4.68
N PHE A 47 3.31 6.58 -5.82
CA PHE A 47 2.05 6.98 -6.42
C PHE A 47 1.16 5.77 -6.73
N SER A 48 1.72 4.76 -7.40
CA SER A 48 0.98 3.54 -7.76
C SER A 48 0.47 2.80 -6.52
N ARG A 49 1.30 2.67 -5.47
CA ARG A 49 0.87 2.14 -4.16
C ARG A 49 -0.31 2.92 -3.58
N SER A 50 -0.26 4.24 -3.63
CA SER A 50 -1.30 5.11 -3.04
C SER A 50 -2.70 4.92 -3.65
N ILE A 51 -2.76 4.54 -4.94
CA ILE A 51 -4.03 4.27 -5.64
C ILE A 51 -4.43 2.79 -5.62
N GLY A 52 -3.71 1.93 -4.90
CA GLY A 52 -4.11 0.55 -4.61
C GLY A 52 -3.36 -0.55 -5.34
N TYR A 53 -2.30 -0.23 -6.10
CA TYR A 53 -1.43 -1.25 -6.70
C TYR A 53 -0.67 -2.05 -5.63
N LYS A 54 -0.32 -3.28 -5.98
CA LYS A 54 0.37 -4.25 -5.10
C LYS A 54 1.80 -4.54 -5.51
N GLY A 55 2.25 -3.99 -6.62
CA GLY A 55 3.62 -4.15 -7.10
C GLY A 55 3.82 -3.45 -8.44
N LYS A 56 5.03 -3.58 -8.97
CA LYS A 56 5.45 -3.00 -10.24
C LYS A 56 6.42 -3.94 -10.95
N PHE A 57 6.34 -4.00 -12.28
CA PHE A 57 7.30 -4.78 -13.07
C PHE A 57 8.68 -4.10 -13.10
N ALA A 58 9.71 -4.85 -12.70
CA ALA A 58 11.11 -4.48 -12.89
C ALA A 58 11.60 -4.93 -14.27
N ILE A 59 12.38 -4.07 -14.94
CA ILE A 59 13.07 -4.38 -16.20
C ILE A 59 14.60 -4.40 -16.02
N HIS A 60 15.09 -4.00 -14.85
CA HIS A 60 16.51 -4.02 -14.50
C HIS A 60 16.68 -4.42 -13.02
N PRO A 61 17.72 -5.20 -12.66
CA PRO A 61 17.98 -5.60 -11.27
C PRO A 61 18.03 -4.43 -10.26
N ASP A 62 18.62 -3.31 -10.65
CA ASP A 62 18.73 -2.11 -9.80
C ASP A 62 17.37 -1.53 -9.35
N GLN A 63 16.27 -1.87 -10.03
CA GLN A 63 14.94 -1.43 -9.66
C GLN A 63 14.31 -2.25 -8.54
N ILE A 64 14.80 -3.48 -8.32
CA ILE A 64 14.16 -4.47 -7.43
C ILE A 64 14.11 -3.94 -5.99
N GLN A 65 15.22 -3.40 -5.48
CA GLN A 65 15.27 -2.92 -4.11
C GLN A 65 14.30 -1.76 -3.86
N THR A 66 14.28 -0.78 -4.76
CA THR A 66 13.39 0.39 -4.66
C THR A 66 11.92 0.00 -4.77
N ILE A 67 11.57 -0.86 -5.73
CA ILE A 67 10.20 -1.36 -5.89
C ILE A 67 9.75 -2.11 -4.64
N ASN A 68 10.55 -3.06 -4.14
CA ASN A 68 10.22 -3.81 -2.93
C ASN A 68 10.04 -2.89 -1.72
N ALA A 69 10.93 -1.91 -1.54
CA ALA A 69 10.82 -0.94 -0.44
C ALA A 69 9.52 -0.11 -0.51
N CYS A 70 9.04 0.24 -1.71
CA CYS A 70 7.77 0.96 -1.85
C CYS A 70 6.54 0.09 -1.54
N PHE A 71 6.53 -1.18 -1.95
CA PHE A 71 5.34 -2.04 -1.82
C PHE A 71 5.30 -2.90 -0.55
N SER A 72 6.40 -2.99 0.19
CA SER A 72 6.45 -3.64 1.51
C SER A 72 5.98 -2.70 2.63
N PRO A 73 5.24 -3.20 3.63
CA PRO A 73 4.97 -2.45 4.86
C PRO A 73 6.27 -2.05 5.56
N ASN A 74 6.34 -0.83 6.08
CA ASN A 74 7.47 -0.40 6.93
C ASN A 74 7.13 -0.54 8.43
N GLU A 75 8.16 -0.48 9.28
CA GLU A 75 8.01 -0.66 10.73
C GLU A 75 6.99 0.29 11.36
N LYS A 76 6.95 1.55 10.91
CA LYS A 76 5.99 2.55 11.44
C LYS A 76 4.56 2.20 11.08
N GLU A 77 4.33 1.70 9.86
CA GLU A 77 3.01 1.25 9.42
C GLU A 77 2.54 0.01 10.19
N ILE A 78 3.46 -0.93 10.46
CA ILE A 78 3.21 -2.13 11.26
C ILE A 78 2.86 -1.75 12.70
N GLU A 79 3.65 -0.87 13.33
CA GLU A 79 3.40 -0.39 14.69
C GLU A 79 2.05 0.34 14.79
N HIS A 80 1.76 1.22 13.82
CA HIS A 80 0.49 1.93 13.77
C HIS A 80 -0.71 0.97 13.60
N ALA A 81 -0.59 -0.04 12.73
CA ALA A 81 -1.61 -1.05 12.55
C ALA A 81 -1.87 -1.85 13.84
N ARG A 82 -0.83 -2.20 14.60
CA ARG A 82 -0.96 -2.83 15.93
C ARG A 82 -1.74 -1.96 16.90
N LYS A 83 -1.40 -0.66 17.00
CA LYS A 83 -2.11 0.31 17.86
C LYS A 83 -3.58 0.47 17.48
N ILE A 84 -3.89 0.53 16.18
CA ILE A 84 -5.27 0.58 15.69
C ILE A 84 -6.10 -0.59 16.23
N ILE A 85 -5.56 -1.81 16.11
CA ILE A 85 -6.25 -3.03 16.54
C ILE A 85 -6.43 -3.04 18.06
N GLU A 86 -5.38 -2.70 18.81
CA GLU A 86 -5.41 -2.67 20.28
C GLU A 86 -6.49 -1.71 20.82
N VAL A 87 -6.50 -0.47 20.35
CA VAL A 87 -7.46 0.55 20.83
C VAL A 87 -8.89 0.19 20.43
N PHE A 88 -9.08 -0.39 19.24
CA PHE A 88 -10.40 -0.87 18.82
C PHE A 88 -10.89 -2.05 19.68
N ASP A 89 -10.01 -3.02 19.97
CA ASP A 89 -10.36 -4.19 20.79
C ASP A 89 -10.72 -3.79 22.23
N GLU A 90 -10.08 -2.74 22.78
CA GLU A 90 -10.47 -2.16 24.07
C GLU A 90 -11.86 -1.51 24.02
N ALA A 91 -12.14 -0.74 22.98
CA ALA A 91 -13.43 -0.10 22.79
C ALA A 91 -14.56 -1.13 22.56
N ALA A 92 -14.29 -2.17 21.77
CA ALA A 92 -15.21 -3.27 21.49
C ALA A 92 -15.58 -4.03 22.77
N ARG A 93 -14.61 -4.30 23.67
CA ARG A 93 -14.86 -4.89 25.00
C ARG A 93 -15.79 -4.03 25.88
N LYS A 94 -15.84 -2.71 25.64
CA LYS A 94 -16.74 -1.76 26.29
C LYS A 94 -18.07 -1.57 25.53
N GLY A 95 -18.35 -2.41 24.53
CA GLY A 95 -19.57 -2.35 23.72
C GLY A 95 -19.62 -1.20 22.71
N ARG A 96 -18.47 -0.61 22.35
CA ARG A 96 -18.39 0.49 21.37
C ARG A 96 -17.98 -0.03 19.99
N GLY A 97 -18.67 0.43 18.95
CA GLY A 97 -18.35 0.10 17.55
C GLY A 97 -17.27 0.97 16.90
N SER A 98 -16.76 1.97 17.62
CA SER A 98 -15.69 2.87 17.19
C SER A 98 -14.98 3.51 18.37
N THR A 99 -13.80 4.05 18.09
CA THR A 99 -12.92 4.77 19.03
C THR A 99 -12.08 5.80 18.26
N SER A 100 -11.11 6.42 18.91
CA SER A 100 -10.13 7.28 18.23
C SER A 100 -8.69 6.95 18.63
N LEU A 101 -7.78 7.20 17.70
CA LEU A 101 -6.33 7.16 17.89
C LEU A 101 -5.76 8.41 17.24
N ASP A 102 -4.98 9.20 17.99
CA ASP A 102 -4.35 10.44 17.51
C ASP A 102 -5.34 11.44 16.85
N GLY A 103 -6.57 11.50 17.36
CA GLY A 103 -7.62 12.38 16.83
C GLY A 103 -8.34 11.85 15.58
N VAL A 104 -7.99 10.64 15.10
CA VAL A 104 -8.61 10.00 13.94
C VAL A 104 -9.57 8.90 14.40
N VAL A 105 -10.73 8.79 13.74
CA VAL A 105 -11.71 7.74 14.02
C VAL A 105 -11.16 6.37 13.64
N VAL A 106 -11.29 5.42 14.55
CA VAL A 106 -10.98 4.00 14.34
C VAL A 106 -12.29 3.22 14.41
N ASP A 107 -12.67 2.61 13.29
CA ASP A 107 -13.88 1.82 13.10
C ASP A 107 -13.55 0.50 12.36
N VAL A 108 -14.58 -0.30 12.08
CA VAL A 108 -14.41 -1.63 11.47
C VAL A 108 -13.62 -1.60 10.15
N PRO A 109 -13.90 -0.71 9.16
CA PRO A 109 -13.08 -0.58 7.96
C PRO A 109 -11.61 -0.24 8.23
N VAL A 110 -11.31 0.66 9.16
CA VAL A 110 -9.93 1.02 9.53
C VAL A 110 -9.19 -0.20 10.10
N VAL A 111 -9.84 -0.93 11.02
CA VAL A 111 -9.28 -2.13 11.64
C VAL A 111 -9.05 -3.25 10.63
N LYS A 112 -9.98 -3.44 9.67
CA LYS A 112 -9.80 -4.41 8.58
C LYS A 112 -8.56 -4.11 7.73
N ARG A 113 -8.29 -2.82 7.44
CA ARG A 113 -7.07 -2.42 6.71
C ARG A 113 -5.81 -2.66 7.54
N ALA A 114 -5.84 -2.35 8.84
CA ALA A 114 -4.73 -2.61 9.74
C ALA A 114 -4.41 -4.11 9.82
N ARG A 115 -5.43 -4.98 9.96
CA ARG A 115 -5.23 -6.44 9.95
C ARG A 115 -4.59 -6.91 8.64
N ALA A 116 -5.14 -6.49 7.50
CA ALA A 116 -4.61 -6.87 6.18
C ALA A 116 -3.15 -6.41 5.96
N LEU A 117 -2.74 -5.30 6.57
CA LEU A 117 -1.34 -4.85 6.54
C LEU A 117 -0.43 -5.77 7.38
N LEU A 118 -0.89 -6.19 8.56
CA LEU A 118 -0.14 -7.13 9.40
C LEU A 118 -0.04 -8.51 8.76
N ASP A 119 -1.13 -9.00 8.16
CA ASP A 119 -1.13 -10.28 7.43
C ASP A 119 -0.10 -10.24 6.28
N LEU A 120 -0.05 -9.12 5.52
CA LEU A 120 0.95 -8.91 4.47
C LEU A 120 2.38 -8.88 5.03
N ALA A 121 2.59 -8.22 6.16
CA ALA A 121 3.89 -8.17 6.81
C ALA A 121 4.34 -9.55 7.31
N GLU A 122 3.39 -10.38 7.79
CA GLU A 122 3.65 -11.77 8.20
C GLU A 122 4.06 -12.63 6.99
N ASP A 123 3.29 -12.56 5.90
CA ASP A 123 3.60 -13.27 4.65
C ASP A 123 4.99 -12.92 4.10
N MET A 124 5.40 -11.66 4.26
CA MET A 124 6.71 -11.16 3.88
C MET A 124 7.81 -11.40 4.92
N LYS A 125 7.49 -12.01 6.07
CA LYS A 125 8.41 -12.28 7.19
C LYS A 125 9.06 -11.00 7.75
N LEU A 126 8.29 -9.92 7.79
CA LEU A 126 8.67 -8.63 8.35
C LEU A 126 8.28 -8.47 9.83
N LEU A 127 7.47 -9.40 10.35
CA LEU A 127 7.17 -9.49 11.78
C LEU A 127 8.30 -10.27 12.45
N GLY A 128 9.19 -9.55 13.14
CA GLY A 128 10.22 -10.13 14.02
C GLY A 128 9.65 -10.73 15.30
#